data_AF-A0A954NL80-F1
#
_entry.id   AF-A0A954NL80-F1
#
_cell.length_a   1.000
_cell.length_b   1.000
_cell.length_c   1.000
_cell.angle_alpha   90.00
_cell.angle_beta   90.00
_cell.angle_gamma   90.00
#
_symmetry.space_group_name_H-M   'P 1'
#
loop_
_entity.id
_entity.type
_entity.pdbx_description
1 polymer ?
#
loop_
_entity_poly.entity_id
_entity_poly.type
_entity_poly.pdbx_seq_one_letter_code
_entity_poly.pdbx_strand_id
1 'polypeptide(L)'
;GSYLASANYSWSLGLINARVWDRAHWARGTGQVDLALTTTGRAALAHGDDEVAVYYRQGPLLVPGDVPDLPRYEVLASYAGEVVKNGALPTAMPGTHAIIRSTYGQGRVICFSPHPETSSGPNHLMASGVRWAAPRNQTTVSSE
;
A
#
# COMPACT_ATOMS: atom_id res chain seq x y z
N GLY A 1 5.29 -7.91 -2.40
CA GLY A 1 4.92 -8.03 -0.98
C GLY A 1 3.41 -8.03 -0.77
N SER A 2 2.70 -7.01 -1.27
CA SER A 2 1.28 -6.77 -0.94
C SER A 2 0.30 -7.89 -1.30
N TYR A 3 0.57 -8.71 -2.33
CA TYR A 3 -0.19 -9.94 -2.59
C TYR A 3 -0.18 -10.90 -1.40
N LEU A 4 1.00 -11.16 -0.84
CA LEU A 4 1.19 -12.07 0.29
C LEU A 4 0.54 -11.53 1.56
N ALA A 5 0.62 -10.21 1.79
CA ALA A 5 0.07 -9.58 2.98
C ALA A 5 -1.47 -9.45 2.98
N SER A 6 -2.08 -9.36 1.79
CA SER A 6 -3.54 -9.26 1.64
C SER A 6 -4.29 -10.45 2.25
N ALA A 7 -5.60 -10.36 2.40
CA ALA A 7 -6.43 -11.43 2.95
C ALA A 7 -7.41 -11.96 1.89
N ASN A 8 -6.88 -12.38 0.73
CA ASN A 8 -7.70 -12.70 -0.46
C ASN A 8 -7.47 -14.08 -1.07
N TYR A 9 -6.30 -14.70 -0.82
CA TYR A 9 -5.96 -16.00 -1.38
C TYR A 9 -5.68 -16.98 -0.24
N SER A 10 -5.88 -18.28 -0.50
CA SER A 10 -5.60 -19.35 0.48
C SER A 10 -4.12 -19.43 0.89
N TRP A 11 -3.22 -18.92 0.05
CA TRP A 11 -1.78 -18.81 0.33
C TRP A 11 -1.37 -17.45 0.91
N SER A 12 -2.29 -16.48 1.00
CA SER A 12 -1.97 -15.20 1.63
C SER A 12 -1.84 -15.36 3.14
N LEU A 13 -1.02 -14.51 3.76
CA LEU A 13 -0.81 -14.51 5.20
C LEU A 13 -1.94 -13.81 5.98
N GLY A 14 -2.81 -13.05 5.31
CA GLY A 14 -3.94 -12.38 5.97
C GLY A 14 -3.50 -11.32 6.99
N LEU A 15 -2.46 -10.54 6.67
CA LEU A 15 -1.89 -9.56 7.60
C LEU A 15 -2.62 -8.21 7.60
N ILE A 16 -3.39 -7.92 6.55
CA ILE A 16 -4.14 -6.68 6.41
C ILE A 16 -5.49 -6.96 5.74
N ASN A 17 -6.56 -6.31 6.20
CA ASN A 17 -7.94 -6.52 5.74
C ASN A 17 -8.21 -5.94 4.34
N ALA A 18 -7.36 -6.26 3.38
CA ALA A 18 -7.44 -5.85 1.99
C ALA A 18 -7.57 -7.08 1.09
N ARG A 19 -8.34 -6.92 0.02
CA ARG A 19 -8.41 -7.91 -1.06
C ARG A 19 -7.88 -7.35 -2.37
N VAL A 20 -7.54 -8.24 -3.28
CA VAL A 20 -7.03 -7.86 -4.61
C VAL A 20 -8.19 -7.78 -5.60
N TRP A 21 -8.36 -6.60 -6.18
CA TRP A 21 -9.24 -6.33 -7.30
C TRP A 21 -8.61 -6.81 -8.62
N ASP A 22 -9.46 -7.15 -9.59
CA ASP A 22 -9.07 -7.55 -10.94
C ASP A 22 -7.99 -8.65 -11.02
N ARG A 23 -8.21 -9.74 -10.27
CA ARG A 23 -7.24 -10.85 -10.15
C ARG A 23 -6.91 -11.52 -11.49
N ALA A 24 -7.85 -11.51 -12.43
CA ALA A 24 -7.67 -12.11 -13.76
C ALA A 24 -6.57 -11.38 -14.55
N HIS A 25 -6.40 -10.07 -14.31
CA HIS A 25 -5.41 -9.24 -15.00
C HIS A 25 -4.30 -8.76 -14.06
N TRP A 26 -3.88 -9.59 -13.11
CA TRP A 26 -2.77 -9.27 -12.20
C TRP A 26 -1.50 -8.84 -12.97
N ALA A 27 -1.29 -9.46 -14.14
CA ALA A 27 -0.19 -9.16 -15.04
C ALA A 27 -0.46 -7.94 -15.95
N ARG A 28 -1.22 -6.92 -15.51
CA ARG A 28 -1.65 -5.76 -16.34
C ARG A 28 -0.54 -4.86 -16.89
N GLY A 29 0.71 -5.16 -16.56
CA GLY A 29 1.89 -4.56 -17.17
C GLY A 29 2.69 -3.71 -16.21
N THR A 30 3.47 -2.79 -16.79
CA THR A 30 4.41 -1.91 -16.10
C THR A 30 4.36 -0.50 -16.69
N GLY A 31 4.70 0.51 -15.88
CA GLY A 31 4.74 1.90 -16.28
C GLY A 31 4.91 2.86 -15.10
N GLN A 32 5.15 4.13 -15.38
CA GLN A 32 4.99 5.19 -14.38
C GLN A 32 3.50 5.47 -14.20
N VAL A 33 3.09 5.66 -12.94
CA VAL A 33 1.73 6.06 -12.57
C VAL A 33 1.79 7.08 -11.45
N ASP A 34 0.80 7.96 -11.42
CA ASP A 34 0.63 8.89 -10.32
C ASP A 34 -0.23 8.26 -9.22
N LEU A 35 0.16 8.49 -7.97
CA LEU A 35 -0.65 8.20 -6.80
C LEU A 35 -1.21 9.50 -6.24
N ALA A 36 -2.48 9.50 -5.85
CA ALA A 36 -3.06 10.55 -5.02
C ALA A 36 -2.88 10.17 -3.53
N LEU A 37 -2.21 11.02 -2.76
CA LEU A 37 -1.99 10.84 -1.33
C LEU A 37 -3.14 11.47 -0.53
N THR A 38 -3.57 10.79 0.54
CA THR A 38 -4.45 11.40 1.54
C THR A 38 -3.68 12.42 2.39
N THR A 39 -4.37 13.31 3.11
CA THR A 39 -3.73 14.21 4.08
C THR A 39 -2.87 13.44 5.09
N THR A 40 -3.39 12.33 5.62
CA THR A 40 -2.58 11.46 6.50
C THR A 40 -1.46 10.77 5.75
N GLY A 41 -1.67 10.37 4.49
CA GLY A 41 -0.65 9.80 3.63
C GLY A 41 0.56 10.70 3.45
N ARG A 42 0.33 11.99 3.14
CA ARG A 42 1.38 13.01 3.03
C ARG A 42 2.22 13.11 4.30
N ALA A 43 1.56 13.23 5.44
CA ALA A 43 2.22 13.30 6.74
C ALA A 43 2.97 12.00 7.07
N ALA A 44 2.33 10.84 6.88
CA ALA A 44 2.87 9.53 7.23
C ALA A 44 4.05 9.11 6.35
N LEU A 45 4.04 9.51 5.08
CA LEU A 45 5.07 9.16 4.11
C LEU A 45 6.12 10.27 3.93
N ALA A 46 5.98 11.39 4.66
CA ALA A 46 6.84 12.57 4.57
C ALA A 46 6.94 13.09 3.12
N HIS A 47 5.80 13.25 2.47
CA HIS A 47 5.71 13.79 1.12
C HIS A 47 4.88 15.08 1.10
N GLY A 48 5.44 16.13 0.52
CA GLY A 48 4.89 17.48 0.54
C GLY A 48 3.67 17.65 -0.35
N ASP A 49 3.65 16.99 -1.50
CA ASP A 49 2.59 17.15 -2.51
C ASP A 49 1.46 16.14 -2.32
N ASP A 50 0.30 16.41 -2.91
CA ASP A 50 -0.86 15.52 -2.91
C ASP A 50 -0.78 14.43 -4.00
N GLU A 51 0.14 14.55 -4.94
CA GLU A 51 0.43 13.55 -5.95
C GLU A 51 1.91 13.14 -5.94
N VAL A 52 2.19 11.87 -6.25
CA VAL A 52 3.55 11.37 -6.43
C VAL A 52 3.62 10.36 -7.56
N ALA A 53 4.56 10.58 -8.50
CA ALA A 53 4.86 9.62 -9.54
C ALA A 53 5.64 8.42 -8.96
N VAL A 54 5.23 7.22 -9.34
CA VAL A 54 5.86 5.97 -8.89
C VAL A 54 5.91 4.94 -10.00
N TYR A 55 6.94 4.10 -9.99
CA TYR A 55 6.99 2.96 -10.88
C TYR A 55 6.00 1.87 -10.44
N TYR A 56 5.17 1.40 -11.36
CA TYR A 56 4.30 0.25 -11.19
C TYR A 56 4.80 -0.94 -12.01
N ARG A 57 4.80 -2.13 -11.39
CA ARG A 57 5.06 -3.40 -12.06
C ARG A 57 4.21 -4.51 -11.47
N GLN A 58 3.05 -4.76 -12.10
CA GLN A 58 2.15 -5.88 -11.78
C GLN A 58 1.78 -5.99 -10.29
N GLY A 59 1.75 -4.87 -9.56
CA GLY A 59 1.33 -4.80 -8.16
C GLY A 59 -0.19 -5.03 -8.02
N PRO A 60 -0.67 -5.51 -6.86
CA PRO A 60 -2.10 -5.72 -6.65
C PRO A 60 -2.87 -4.40 -6.62
N LEU A 61 -4.03 -4.35 -7.26
CA LEU A 61 -4.99 -3.27 -7.04
C LEU A 61 -5.75 -3.58 -5.75
N LEU A 62 -5.47 -2.87 -4.66
CA LEU A 62 -6.04 -3.20 -3.35
C LEU A 62 -7.38 -2.50 -3.16
N VAL A 63 -8.35 -3.21 -2.58
CA VAL A 63 -9.65 -2.69 -2.16
C VAL A 63 -10.00 -3.27 -0.78
N PRO A 64 -10.99 -2.72 -0.06
CA PRO A 64 -11.36 -3.24 1.26
C PRO A 64 -11.74 -4.72 1.19
N GLY A 65 -11.17 -5.51 2.11
CA GLY A 65 -11.58 -6.88 2.36
C GLY A 65 -12.78 -6.94 3.29
N ASP A 66 -13.18 -8.17 3.64
CA ASP A 66 -14.27 -8.45 4.58
C ASP A 66 -13.89 -9.62 5.50
N VAL A 67 -12.72 -9.50 6.14
CA VAL A 67 -12.24 -10.49 7.13
C VAL A 67 -12.57 -9.97 8.54
N PRO A 68 -13.52 -10.60 9.26
CA PRO A 68 -14.03 -10.07 10.53
C PRO A 68 -12.95 -9.83 11.60
N ASP A 69 -11.94 -10.70 11.66
CA ASP A 69 -10.92 -10.67 12.71
C ASP A 69 -9.74 -9.73 12.41
N LEU A 70 -9.76 -9.04 11.26
CA LEU A 70 -8.71 -8.10 10.88
C LEU A 70 -9.17 -6.64 10.99
N PRO A 71 -8.39 -5.75 11.64
CA PRO A 71 -8.71 -4.34 11.70
C PRO A 71 -8.82 -3.70 10.31
N ARG A 72 -9.71 -2.71 10.18
CA ARG A 72 -9.74 -1.84 9.00
C ARG A 72 -8.39 -1.15 8.82
N TYR A 73 -7.93 -1.05 7.58
CA TYR A 73 -6.71 -0.31 7.27
C TYR A 73 -7.00 1.15 6.96
N GLU A 74 -5.97 1.97 7.09
CA GLU A 74 -5.93 3.35 6.62
C GLU A 74 -5.33 3.41 5.20
N VAL A 75 -5.94 4.20 4.32
CA VAL A 75 -5.42 4.49 2.99
C VAL A 75 -4.46 5.68 3.07
N LEU A 76 -3.21 5.46 2.66
CA LEU A 76 -2.21 6.53 2.56
C LEU A 76 -2.14 7.08 1.14
N ALA A 77 -2.28 6.22 0.13
CA ALA A 77 -2.31 6.63 -1.27
C ALA A 77 -3.18 5.69 -2.10
N SER A 78 -3.85 6.26 -3.10
CA SER A 78 -4.61 5.56 -4.13
C SER A 78 -3.99 5.80 -5.50
N TYR A 79 -4.18 4.89 -6.44
CA TYR A 79 -3.79 5.12 -7.83
C TYR A 79 -4.67 6.23 -8.43
N ALA A 80 -4.03 7.26 -8.99
CA ALA A 80 -4.69 8.29 -9.81
C ALA A 80 -4.55 7.96 -11.30
N GLY A 81 -3.36 7.48 -11.70
CA GLY A 81 -3.08 7.00 -13.05
C GLY A 81 -3.44 5.54 -13.28
N GLU A 82 -3.12 5.03 -14.48
CA GLU A 82 -3.44 3.67 -14.88
C GLU A 82 -2.40 3.03 -15.82
N VAL A 83 -2.23 1.70 -15.72
CA VAL A 83 -1.51 0.86 -16.69
C VAL A 83 -2.44 -0.14 -17.40
N VAL A 84 -2.92 0.20 -18.60
CA VAL A 84 -3.79 -0.69 -19.39
C VAL A 84 -2.96 -1.49 -20.40
N LYS A 85 -2.47 -2.67 -20.00
CA LYS A 85 -1.85 -3.64 -20.92
C LYS A 85 -2.42 -5.03 -20.67
N ASN A 86 -2.14 -5.97 -21.58
CA ASN A 86 -2.46 -7.40 -21.42
C ASN A 86 -3.94 -7.69 -21.14
N GLY A 87 -4.84 -6.94 -21.81
CA GLY A 87 -6.29 -7.13 -21.70
C GLY A 87 -6.92 -6.58 -20.41
N ALA A 88 -6.14 -5.88 -19.57
CA ALA A 88 -6.69 -5.24 -18.39
C ALA A 88 -7.81 -4.26 -18.75
N LEU A 89 -8.84 -4.20 -17.91
CA LEU A 89 -9.97 -3.31 -18.11
C LEU A 89 -9.51 -1.85 -17.93
N PRO A 90 -9.78 -0.95 -18.88
CA PRO A 90 -9.63 0.48 -18.65
C PRO A 90 -10.43 0.91 -17.42
N THR A 91 -9.95 1.91 -16.70
CA THR A 91 -10.51 2.47 -15.46
C THR A 91 -10.50 1.54 -14.24
N ALA A 92 -9.91 0.34 -14.34
CA ALA A 92 -9.90 -0.61 -13.21
C ALA A 92 -8.92 -0.25 -12.10
N MET A 93 -7.89 0.55 -12.40
CA MET A 93 -6.83 0.93 -11.46
C MET A 93 -7.09 2.24 -10.71
N PRO A 94 -7.54 3.33 -11.35
CA PRO A 94 -7.82 4.57 -10.64
C PRO A 94 -8.77 4.37 -9.45
N GLY A 95 -8.46 5.02 -8.33
CA GLY A 95 -9.21 4.92 -7.07
C GLY A 95 -8.90 3.69 -6.22
N THR A 96 -8.26 2.64 -6.77
CA THR A 96 -7.81 1.51 -5.95
C THR A 96 -6.62 1.90 -5.08
N HIS A 97 -6.45 1.22 -3.94
CA HIS A 97 -5.49 1.61 -2.94
C HIS A 97 -4.09 1.11 -3.28
N ALA A 98 -3.11 2.01 -3.26
CA ALA A 98 -1.72 1.75 -3.63
C ALA A 98 -0.83 1.55 -2.40
N ILE A 99 -1.05 2.34 -1.36
CA ILE A 99 -0.30 2.27 -0.10
C ILE A 99 -1.30 2.30 1.06
N ILE A 100 -1.30 1.24 1.87
CA ILE A 100 -2.21 1.07 3.00
C ILE A 100 -1.45 0.63 4.25
N ARG A 101 -1.99 0.94 5.42
CA ARG A 101 -1.41 0.48 6.69
C ARG A 101 -2.46 0.09 7.72
N SER A 102 -2.11 -0.84 8.60
CA SER A 102 -2.96 -1.30 9.70
C SER A 102 -2.12 -1.89 10.83
N THR A 103 -2.77 -2.46 11.83
CA THR A 103 -2.15 -3.30 12.86
C THR A 103 -2.44 -4.79 12.60
N TYR A 104 -1.58 -5.65 13.11
CA TYR A 104 -1.78 -7.10 13.16
C TYR A 104 -1.21 -7.63 14.47
N GLY A 105 -2.06 -8.15 15.35
CA GLY A 105 -1.69 -8.44 16.73
C GLY A 105 -1.12 -7.18 17.42
N GLN A 106 0.07 -7.31 18.00
CA GLN A 106 0.82 -6.19 18.62
C GLN A 106 1.71 -5.43 17.63
N GLY A 107 1.73 -5.86 16.36
CA GLY A 107 2.58 -5.30 15.32
C GLY A 107 1.86 -4.29 14.43
N ARG A 108 2.63 -3.71 13.51
CA ARG A 108 2.16 -2.79 12.48
C ARG A 108 2.50 -3.33 11.11
N VAL A 109 1.58 -3.15 10.17
CA VAL A 109 1.69 -3.62 8.79
C VAL A 109 1.50 -2.43 7.87
N ILE A 110 2.44 -2.22 6.95
CA ILE A 110 2.31 -1.28 5.84
C ILE A 110 2.58 -2.02 4.54
N CYS A 111 1.73 -1.78 3.55
CA CYS A 111 1.81 -2.43 2.25
C CYS A 111 2.02 -1.37 1.17
N PHE A 112 3.00 -1.61 0.31
CA PHE A 112 3.25 -0.85 -0.91
C PHE A 112 2.94 -1.78 -2.09
N SER A 113 1.92 -1.43 -2.86
CA SER A 113 1.62 -2.09 -4.12
C SER A 113 2.57 -1.67 -5.26
N PRO A 114 2.86 -0.37 -5.47
CA PRO A 114 3.84 0.06 -6.46
C PRO A 114 5.28 -0.07 -5.92
N HIS A 115 6.26 0.35 -6.73
CA HIS A 115 7.69 0.24 -6.46
C HIS A 115 8.35 1.62 -6.24
N PRO A 116 8.12 2.30 -5.10
CA PRO A 116 8.81 3.53 -4.76
C PRO A 116 10.32 3.34 -4.53
N GLU A 117 10.78 2.10 -4.31
CA GLU A 117 12.18 1.72 -4.04
C GLU A 117 13.09 1.69 -5.29
N THR A 118 12.53 1.92 -6.48
CA THR A 118 13.36 1.97 -7.71
C THR A 118 14.40 3.08 -7.66
N SER A 119 15.50 2.94 -8.41
CA SER A 119 16.65 3.85 -8.34
C SER A 119 16.30 5.34 -8.53
N SER A 120 15.26 5.65 -9.32
CA SER A 120 14.75 7.01 -9.53
C SER A 120 13.37 7.25 -8.91
N GLY A 121 12.91 6.35 -8.05
CA GLY A 121 11.61 6.43 -7.40
C GLY A 121 11.63 7.33 -6.16
N PRO A 122 10.44 7.63 -5.61
CA PRO A 122 10.29 8.37 -4.36
C PRO A 122 10.68 7.48 -3.16
N ASN A 123 11.96 7.15 -3.05
CA ASN A 123 12.53 6.21 -2.08
C ASN A 123 12.24 6.58 -0.62
N HIS A 124 12.00 7.87 -0.33
CA HIS A 124 11.64 8.35 1.00
C HIS A 124 10.32 7.78 1.49
N LEU A 125 9.37 7.42 0.61
CA LEU A 125 8.10 6.80 1.01
C LEU A 125 8.36 5.45 1.72
N MET A 126 9.30 4.65 1.21
CA MET A 126 9.70 3.39 1.85
C MET A 126 10.38 3.64 3.19
N ALA A 127 11.30 4.60 3.26
CA ALA A 127 11.99 4.93 4.50
C ALA A 127 11.00 5.37 5.60
N SER A 128 10.01 6.19 5.24
CA SER A 128 8.92 6.61 6.14
C SER A 128 8.06 5.43 6.58
N GLY A 129 7.70 4.54 5.65
CA GLY A 129 6.96 3.31 5.96
C GLY A 129 7.70 2.38 6.93
N VAL A 130 8.99 2.16 6.70
CA VAL A 130 9.85 1.35 7.58
C VAL A 130 9.95 1.96 8.97
N ARG A 131 10.23 3.27 9.07
CA ARG A 131 10.25 3.98 10.37
C ARG A 131 8.91 3.92 11.08
N TRP A 132 7.81 4.02 10.33
CA TRP A 132 6.48 3.88 10.90
C TRP A 132 6.23 2.46 11.41
N ALA A 133 6.70 1.40 10.74
CA ALA A 133 6.50 0.03 11.20
C ALA A 133 7.40 -0.34 12.39
N ALA A 134 8.62 0.19 12.44
CA ALA A 134 9.64 -0.10 13.46
C ALA A 134 9.18 0.25 14.89
N PRO A 135 9.37 -0.64 15.89
CA PRO A 135 8.87 -0.44 17.26
C PRO A 135 9.15 0.97 17.79
N ARG A 136 8.16 1.60 18.42
CA ARG A 136 8.43 2.78 19.23
C ARG A 136 8.98 2.27 20.55
N ASN A 137 10.27 2.52 20.85
CA ASN A 137 10.78 2.29 22.19
C ASN A 137 9.91 3.09 23.15
N GLN A 138 9.12 2.40 23.97
CA GLN A 138 8.55 3.01 25.17
C GLN A 138 9.73 3.20 26.10
N THR A 139 10.32 4.40 26.12
CA THR A 139 11.11 4.79 27.28
C THR A 139 10.13 4.90 28.43
N THR A 140 9.96 3.82 29.19
CA THR A 140 9.36 3.89 30.52
C THR A 140 10.26 4.79 31.34
N VAL A 141 9.87 6.06 31.46
CA VAL A 141 10.35 6.91 32.53
C VAL A 141 9.65 6.40 33.77
N SER A 142 10.33 5.54 34.54
CA SER A 142 9.90 5.22 35.89
C SER A 142 9.98 6.50 36.70
N SER A 143 8.83 7.04 37.09
CA SER A 143 8.75 8.04 38.15
C SER A 143 9.06 7.35 39.48
N GLU A 144 10.15 7.76 40.13
CA GLU A 144 10.45 7.49 41.54
C GLU A 144 9.41 8.16 42.47
#